data_AF-F8NZ17-F1
#
_entry.id   AF-F8NZ17-F1
#
_cell.length_a   1.000
_cell.length_b   1.000
_cell.length_c   1.000
_cell.angle_alpha   90.00
_cell.angle_beta   90.00
_cell.angle_gamma   90.00
#
_symmetry.space_group_name_H-M   'P 1'
#
loop_
_entity.id
_entity.type
_entity.pdbx_description
1 polymer ?
#
loop_
_entity_poly.entity_id
_entity_poly.type
_entity_poly.pdbx_seq_one_letter_code
_entity_poly.pdbx_strand_id
1 'polypeptide(L)' 'MPLLLHKERILVIISLLKSLEEEQAAQFRQWGIQSADVNEDTYDEHLHKELNEQKYNAIFASPEIVIKNP' A
#
# COMPACT_ATOMS: atom_id res chain seq x y z
N MET A 1 -13.43 10.59 -3.69
CA MET A 1 -12.85 9.30 -4.10
C MET A 1 -13.80 8.17 -3.72
N PRO A 2 -14.65 7.66 -4.63
CA PRO A 2 -15.58 6.58 -4.31
C PRO A 2 -14.88 5.21 -4.17
N LEU A 3 -13.83 4.96 -4.96
CA LEU A 3 -13.18 3.64 -5.07
C LEU A 3 -12.58 3.13 -3.74
N LEU A 4 -11.98 4.02 -2.95
CA LEU A 4 -11.29 3.71 -1.69
C LEU A 4 -12.23 3.43 -0.50
N LEU A 5 -13.52 3.76 -0.66
CA LEU A 5 -14.55 3.47 0.34
C LEU A 5 -15.16 2.07 0.14
N HIS A 6 -14.86 1.41 -0.98
CA HIS A 6 -15.30 0.05 -1.25
C HIS A 6 -14.31 -0.94 -0.66
N LYS A 7 -14.70 -1.60 0.44
CA LYS A 7 -13.87 -2.55 1.17
C LYS A 7 -13.39 -3.75 0.34
N GLU A 8 -14.07 -4.06 -0.75
CA GLU A 8 -13.76 -5.19 -1.64
C GLU A 8 -12.78 -4.83 -2.77
N ARG A 9 -12.32 -3.58 -2.84
CA ARG A 9 -11.41 -3.11 -3.88
C ARG A 9 -10.10 -2.66 -3.26
N ILE A 10 -9.01 -3.07 -3.90
CA ILE A 10 -7.64 -2.68 -3.56
C ILE A 10 -7.13 -1.77 -4.67
N LEU A 11 -6.70 -0.57 -4.33
CA LEU A 11 -5.99 0.33 -5.22
C LEU A 11 -4.49 0.17 -4.98
N VAL A 12 -3.75 -0.24 -6.00
CA VAL A 12 -2.28 -0.28 -5.97
C VAL A 12 -1.75 0.93 -6.74
N ILE A 13 -0.91 1.73 -6.08
CA ILE A 13 -0.26 2.91 -6.62
C ILE A 13 1.23 2.62 -6.65
N ILE A 14 1.83 2.61 -7.84
CA ILE A 14 3.26 2.35 -8.00
C ILE A 14 3.99 3.69 -8.10
N SER A 15 4.98 3.92 -7.22
CA SER A 15 5.73 5.18 -7.14
C SER A 15 7.24 4.93 -7.14
N LEU A 16 8.01 5.79 -7.81
CA LEU A 16 9.48 5.72 -7.82
C LEU A 16 10.12 6.39 -6.59
N LEU A 17 9.34 7.13 -5.80
CA LEU A 17 9.83 7.95 -4.70
C LEU A 17 9.34 7.39 -3.37
N LYS A 18 10.23 6.73 -2.62
CA LYS A 18 9.95 6.16 -1.30
C LYS A 18 9.34 7.17 -0.32
N SER A 19 9.90 8.38 -0.25
CA SER A 19 9.38 9.44 0.62
C SER A 19 7.94 9.83 0.28
N LEU A 20 7.54 9.72 -1.00
CA LEU A 20 6.18 10.00 -1.43
C LEU A 20 5.21 8.87 -1.05
N GLU A 21 5.67 7.62 -1.06
CA GLU A 21 4.85 6.46 -0.65
C GLU A 21 4.47 6.57 0.84
N GLU A 22 5.45 6.86 1.70
CA GLU A 22 5.25 7.01 3.14
C GLU A 22 4.29 8.16 3.44
N GLU A 23 4.53 9.35 2.84
CA GLU A 23 3.68 10.52 3.03
C GLU A 23 2.24 10.27 2.57
N GLN A 24 2.05 9.62 1.42
CA GLN A 24 0.71 9.32 0.90
C GLN A 24 -0.01 8.24 1.73
N ALA A 25 0.70 7.19 2.15
CA ALA A 25 0.15 6.18 3.06
C ALA A 25 -0.22 6.77 4.42
N ALA A 26 0.60 7.68 4.96
CA ALA A 26 0.28 8.39 6.19
C ALA A 26 -0.96 9.28 6.03
N GLN A 27 -1.05 10.05 4.93
CA GLN A 27 -2.20 10.91 4.64
C GLN A 27 -3.50 10.10 4.49
N PHE A 28 -3.46 8.96 3.81
CA PHE A 28 -4.63 8.10 3.61
C PHE A 28 -5.11 7.49 4.93
N ARG A 29 -4.18 7.06 5.80
CA ARG A 29 -4.51 6.63 7.17
C ARG A 29 -5.18 7.74 7.98
N GLN A 30 -4.72 8.99 7.87
CA GLN A 30 -5.36 10.14 8.52
C GLN A 30 -6.79 10.39 8.02
N TRP A 31 -7.08 10.02 6.78
CA TRP A 31 -8.44 10.09 6.21
C TRP A 31 -9.30 8.86 6.52
N GLY A 32 -8.81 7.92 7.34
CA GLY A 32 -9.52 6.71 7.74
C GLY A 32 -9.52 5.61 6.67
N ILE A 33 -8.62 5.71 5.67
CA ILE A 33 -8.45 4.69 4.64
C ILE A 33 -7.36 3.73 5.11
N GLN A 34 -7.63 2.43 5.05
CA GLN A 34 -6.62 1.43 5.36
C GLN A 34 -5.58 1.42 4.25
N SER A 35 -4.39 1.95 4.54
CA SER A 35 -3.30 2.03 3.56
C SER A 35 -1.95 1.63 4.12
N ALA A 36 -1.11 1.09 3.24
CA ALA A 36 0.26 0.69 3.53
C ALA A 36 1.21 1.14 2.41
N ASP A 37 2.43 1.47 2.80
CA ASP A 37 3.58 1.63 1.94
C ASP A 37 4.37 0.31 1.89
N VAL A 38 4.71 -0.14 0.68
CA VAL A 38 5.27 -1.46 0.38
C VAL A 38 6.52 -1.27 -0.48
N ASN A 39 7.65 -1.18 0.18
CA ASN A 39 8.95 -1.00 -0.46
C ASN A 39 10.02 -1.89 0.20
N GLU A 40 11.26 -1.80 -0.26
CA GLU A 40 12.36 -2.62 0.26
C GLU A 40 12.65 -2.41 1.75
N ASP A 41 12.23 -1.28 2.33
CA ASP A 41 12.47 -0.95 3.73
C ASP A 41 11.30 -1.37 4.63
N THR A 42 10.08 -1.43 4.10
CA THR A 42 8.85 -1.75 4.87
C THR A 42 8.31 -3.14 4.64
N TYR A 43 8.70 -3.80 3.55
CA TYR A 43 8.22 -5.13 3.22
C TYR A 43 8.89 -6.21 4.07
N ASP A 44 8.10 -6.84 4.94
CA ASP A 44 8.51 -7.98 5.76
C ASP A 44 7.43 -9.08 5.78
N GLU A 45 7.71 -10.19 6.47
CA GLU A 45 6.78 -11.33 6.60
C GLU A 45 5.45 -10.95 7.27
N HIS A 46 5.46 -9.95 8.15
CA HIS A 46 4.25 -9.48 8.80
C HIS A 46 3.35 -8.77 7.79
N LEU A 47 3.90 -7.78 7.08
CA LEU A 47 3.20 -7.03 6.05
C LEU A 47 2.74 -7.95 4.91
N HIS A 48 3.55 -8.92 4.52
CA HIS A 48 3.16 -9.94 3.53
C HIS A 48 1.89 -10.69 3.94
N LYS A 49 1.81 -11.12 5.21
CA LYS A 49 0.61 -11.78 5.73
C LYS A 49 -0.61 -10.85 5.70
N GLU A 50 -0.44 -9.59 6.07
CA GLU A 50 -1.54 -8.61 6.07
C GLU A 50 -2.07 -8.27 4.68
N LEU A 51 -1.17 -8.24 3.68
CA LEU A 51 -1.54 -8.10 2.27
C LEU A 51 -2.37 -9.30 1.79
N ASN A 52 -1.98 -10.53 2.15
CA ASN A 52 -2.74 -11.75 1.84
C ASN A 52 -4.12 -11.79 2.53
N GLU A 53 -4.23 -11.20 3.72
CA GLU A 53 -5.49 -11.04 4.45
C GLU A 53 -6.36 -9.89 3.89
N GLN A 54 -5.92 -9.19 2.84
CA GLN A 54 -6.62 -8.07 2.20
C GLN A 54 -7.04 -6.95 3.19
N LYS A 55 -6.18 -6.67 4.17
CA LYS A 55 -6.45 -5.65 5.20
C LYS A 55 -6.45 -4.21 4.69
N TYR A 56 -5.91 -3.98 3.50
CA TYR A 56 -5.64 -2.65 2.94
C TYR A 56 -6.50 -2.33 1.73
N ASN A 57 -6.98 -1.09 1.63
CA ASN A 57 -7.72 -0.55 0.49
C ASN A 57 -6.82 0.24 -0.46
N ALA A 58 -5.69 0.77 0.02
CA ALA A 58 -4.69 1.45 -0.79
C ALA A 58 -3.28 0.94 -0.46
N ILE A 59 -2.52 0.58 -1.48
CA ILE A 59 -1.15 0.12 -1.34
C ILE A 59 -0.26 1.02 -2.20
N PHE A 60 0.74 1.64 -1.58
CA PHE A 60 1.75 2.44 -2.26
C PHE A 60 3.01 1.60 -2.37
N ALA A 61 3.34 1.13 -3.58
CA ALA A 61 4.40 0.17 -3.78
C ALA A 61 5.55 0.72 -4.63
N SER A 62 6.79 0.41 -4.26
CA SER A 62 7.93 0.65 -5.14
C SER A 62 7.96 -0.37 -6.28
N PRO A 63 8.30 0.03 -7.53
CA PRO A 63 8.34 -0.86 -8.69
C PRO A 63 9.18 -2.12 -8.47
N GLU A 64 10.28 -2.01 -7.72
CA GLU A 64 11.22 -3.10 -7.48
C GLU A 64 10.57 -4.25 -6.71
N ILE A 65 9.69 -3.95 -5.75
CA ILE A 65 8.96 -4.97 -4.98
C ILE A 65 7.94 -5.68 -5.86
N VAL A 66 7.21 -4.92 -6.69
CA VAL A 66 6.20 -5.48 -7.62
C VAL A 66 6.85 -6.41 -8.64
N ILE A 67 8.05 -6.08 -9.13
CA ILE A 67 8.76 -6.94 -10.09
C ILE A 67 9.32 -8.20 -9.41
N LYS A 68 9.80 -8.10 -8.17
CA LYS A 68 10.35 -9.24 -7.41
C LYS A 68 9.27 -10.21 -6.94
N ASN A 69 8.05 -9.74 -6.72
CA ASN A 69 6.93 -10.51 -6.20
C ASN A 69 5.68 -10.31 -7.08
N PRO A 70 5.64 -10.94 -8.28
CA PRO A 70 4.52 -10.81 -9.22
C PRO A 70 3.22 -11.49 -8.74
#